data_AF-A0A2E5ZNM0-F1
#
_entry.id   AF-A0A2E5ZNM0-F1
#
_cell.length_a   1.000
_cell.length_b   1.000
_cell.length_c   1.000
_cell.angle_alpha   90.00
_cell.angle_beta   90.00
_cell.angle_gamma   90.00
#
_symmetry.space_group_name_H-M   'P 1'
#
loop_
_entity.id
_entity.type
_entity.pdbx_description
1 polymer ?
#
loop_
_entity_poly.entity_id
_entity_poly.type
_entity_poly.pdbx_seq_one_letter_code
_entity_poly.pdbx_strand_id
1 'polypeptide(L)'
;MSKPRVAVLSGFGINCELETMAVFEMAGATSQRVHINRIVSGEVTLTDFDIMAVPGGFSFGDHLGSGRLMGNRLRFGLRDQVREFVKAGKPVIGICNGFQVLVKMGLLPGDSEVSLTQTASLALNDSGQYENRWATLEFDPDSPCIWTKGITRMRVPVRHGEGKFVTDDPNLLDQWKESGQLVARYVDPESEFPSANDEVLPYPLSPNQSWRNIAGVCDPSGLVFGLMPHPEANHSTWLGATWSREDGEHGEGEGMAIFRNAVNHILSN
;
A
#
# COMPACT_ATOMS: atom_id res chain seq x y z
N MET A 1 -8.54 2.48 26.84
CA MET A 1 -7.27 2.29 26.10
C MET A 1 -6.93 3.60 25.41
N SER A 2 -5.65 3.94 25.28
CA SER A 2 -5.20 5.06 24.44
C SER A 2 -5.48 4.73 22.98
N LYS A 3 -5.90 5.72 22.18
CA LYS A 3 -6.07 5.55 20.73
C LYS A 3 -4.71 5.34 20.06
N PRO A 4 -4.55 4.38 19.13
CA PRO A 4 -3.32 4.22 18.36
C PRO A 4 -2.93 5.51 17.65
N ARG A 5 -1.64 5.84 17.62
CA ARG A 5 -1.10 7.04 16.97
C ARG A 5 -0.53 6.68 15.60
N VAL A 6 -0.97 7.40 14.57
CA VAL A 6 -0.55 7.14 13.18
C VAL A 6 0.30 8.30 12.67
N ALA A 7 1.52 8.01 12.23
CA ALA A 7 2.34 8.92 11.44
C ALA A 7 1.91 8.83 9.98
N VAL A 8 1.18 9.83 9.48
CA VAL A 8 0.88 9.96 8.06
C VAL A 8 1.96 10.84 7.44
N LEU A 9 2.90 10.23 6.72
CA LEU A 9 4.03 10.94 6.15
C LEU A 9 3.56 11.93 5.08
N SER A 10 4.14 13.13 5.10
CA SER A 10 3.89 14.17 4.11
C SER A 10 5.20 14.72 3.57
N GLY A 11 5.13 15.44 2.45
CA GLY A 11 6.31 15.95 1.77
C GLY A 11 5.95 16.65 0.48
N PHE A 12 6.97 17.06 -0.28
CA PHE A 12 6.76 17.70 -1.57
C PHE A 12 6.07 16.75 -2.54
N GLY A 13 4.88 17.12 -3.02
CA GLY A 13 4.14 16.40 -4.07
C GLY A 13 3.31 15.20 -3.61
N ILE A 14 3.39 14.80 -2.33
CA ILE A 14 2.40 13.90 -1.73
C ILE A 14 1.06 14.66 -1.68
N ASN A 15 -0.04 13.99 -2.00
CA ASN A 15 -1.35 14.66 -2.12
C ASN A 15 -2.53 13.85 -1.59
N CYS A 16 -2.29 12.65 -1.04
CA CYS A 16 -3.32 11.78 -0.46
C CYS A 16 -3.28 11.75 1.08
N GLU A 17 -2.63 12.72 1.74
CA GLU A 17 -2.43 12.68 3.18
C GLU A 17 -3.74 12.86 3.96
N LEU A 18 -4.63 13.74 3.49
CA LEU A 18 -5.84 14.11 4.25
C LEU A 18 -6.86 12.97 4.28
N GLU A 19 -7.08 12.30 3.16
CA GLU A 19 -7.94 11.13 3.10
C GLU A 19 -7.32 9.95 3.86
N THR A 20 -6.00 9.77 3.81
CA THR A 20 -5.30 8.73 4.60
C THR A 20 -5.47 9.00 6.09
N MET A 21 -5.32 10.25 6.54
CA MET A 21 -5.60 10.66 7.92
C MET A 21 -7.05 10.36 8.32
N ALA A 22 -8.00 10.76 7.48
CA ALA A 22 -9.43 10.59 7.74
C ALA A 22 -9.81 9.11 7.95
N VAL A 23 -9.34 8.19 7.11
CA VAL A 23 -9.68 6.77 7.24
C VAL A 23 -9.09 6.12 8.50
N PHE A 24 -7.90 6.54 8.93
CA PHE A 24 -7.34 6.08 10.21
C PHE A 24 -8.13 6.63 11.42
N GLU A 25 -8.58 7.89 11.35
CA GLU A 25 -9.42 8.49 12.39
C GLU A 25 -10.80 7.82 12.46
N MET A 26 -11.42 7.54 11.31
CA MET A 26 -12.65 6.76 11.21
C MET A 26 -12.48 5.33 11.75
N ALA A 27 -11.30 4.72 11.56
CA ALA A 27 -10.97 3.42 12.11
C ALA A 27 -10.69 3.43 13.62
N GLY A 28 -10.64 4.60 14.27
CA GLY A 28 -10.49 4.74 15.72
C GLY A 28 -9.09 5.18 16.21
N ALA A 29 -8.18 5.50 15.30
CA ALA A 29 -6.85 6.01 15.63
C ALA A 29 -6.82 7.55 15.77
N THR A 30 -5.67 8.08 16.19
CA THR A 30 -5.35 9.52 16.07
C THR A 30 -4.27 9.67 15.03
N SER A 31 -4.54 10.44 13.98
CA SER A 31 -3.60 10.63 12.89
C SER A 31 -2.84 11.95 13.03
N GLN A 32 -1.56 11.95 12.66
CA GLN A 32 -0.74 13.16 12.60
C GLN A 32 -0.06 13.23 11.24
N ARG A 33 -0.24 14.36 10.55
CA ARG A 33 0.54 14.68 9.35
C ARG A 33 1.98 15.02 9.74
N VAL A 34 2.93 14.20 9.30
CA VAL A 34 4.35 14.37 9.62
C VAL A 34 5.15 14.63 8.35
N HIS A 35 5.57 15.87 8.17
CA HIS A 35 6.44 16.22 7.05
C HIS A 35 7.81 15.56 7.20
N ILE A 36 8.32 14.94 6.14
CA ILE A 36 9.55 14.14 6.15
C ILE A 36 10.76 14.88 6.73
N ASN A 37 10.91 16.17 6.42
CA ASN A 37 11.98 17.00 6.97
C ASN A 37 11.97 17.08 8.50
N ARG A 38 10.80 17.02 9.16
CA ARG A 38 10.70 17.07 10.62
C ARG A 38 11.33 15.83 11.25
N ILE A 39 11.13 14.67 10.63
CA ILE A 39 11.76 13.41 11.06
C ILE A 39 13.27 13.45 10.81
N VAL A 40 13.68 13.89 9.62
CA VAL A 40 15.11 14.02 9.26
C VAL A 40 15.85 15.00 10.18
N SER A 41 15.18 16.07 10.62
CA SER A 41 15.75 17.06 11.55
C SER A 41 15.74 16.61 13.02
N GLY A 42 15.11 15.47 13.34
CA GLY A 42 14.93 15.00 14.72
C GLY A 42 13.88 15.75 15.53
N GLU A 43 13.06 16.60 14.90
CA GLU A 43 11.94 17.30 15.56
C GLU A 43 10.83 16.33 15.97
N VAL A 44 10.67 15.24 15.21
CA VAL A 44 9.69 14.16 15.44
C VAL A 44 10.40 12.82 15.25
N THR A 45 10.14 11.84 16.11
CA THR A 45 10.74 10.50 15.99
C THR A 45 9.67 9.48 15.65
N LEU A 46 9.99 8.51 14.78
CA LEU A 46 9.02 7.46 14.40
C LEU A 46 8.57 6.60 15.59
N THR A 47 9.38 6.51 16.65
CA THR A 47 9.05 5.78 17.88
C THR A 47 7.81 6.32 18.60
N ASP A 48 7.43 7.58 18.35
CA ASP A 48 6.27 8.24 18.96
C ASP A 48 4.92 7.72 18.42
N PHE A 49 4.95 6.90 17.37
CA PHE A 49 3.77 6.40 16.67
C PHE A 49 3.69 4.88 16.73
N ASP A 50 2.47 4.37 16.57
CA ASP A 50 2.17 2.93 16.55
C ASP A 50 2.05 2.40 15.12
N ILE A 51 1.66 3.26 14.18
CA ILE A 51 1.49 2.93 12.76
C ILE A 51 2.17 4.01 11.90
N MET A 52 2.84 3.58 10.83
CA MET A 52 3.40 4.48 9.80
C MET A 52 2.65 4.30 8.48
N ALA A 53 2.15 5.40 7.91
CA ALA A 53 1.52 5.41 6.61
C ALA A 53 2.30 6.32 5.65
N VAL A 54 2.63 5.79 4.48
CA VAL A 54 3.20 6.54 3.35
C VAL A 54 2.10 6.71 2.30
N PRO A 55 1.47 7.89 2.17
CA PRO A 55 0.34 8.11 1.28
C PRO A 55 0.73 8.14 -0.21
N GLY A 56 -0.30 8.15 -1.05
CA GLY A 56 -0.16 8.37 -2.49
C GLY A 56 0.13 9.83 -2.88
N GLY A 57 0.46 10.01 -4.15
CA GLY A 57 0.75 11.31 -4.76
C GLY A 57 1.84 11.23 -5.82
N PHE A 58 2.60 12.30 -5.97
CA PHE A 58 3.71 12.44 -6.90
C PHE A 58 4.91 13.01 -6.15
N SER A 59 5.49 12.23 -5.23
CA SER A 59 6.57 12.76 -4.39
C SER A 59 7.73 13.29 -5.24
N PHE A 60 8.07 14.57 -5.03
CA PHE A 60 9.03 15.33 -5.86
C PHE A 60 8.68 15.40 -7.36
N GLY A 61 7.39 15.34 -7.70
CA GLY A 61 6.90 15.38 -9.08
C GLY A 61 7.29 14.16 -9.90
N ASP A 62 7.77 13.10 -9.26
CA ASP A 62 8.28 11.88 -9.89
C ASP A 62 9.39 12.11 -10.95
N HIS A 63 10.06 13.28 -10.91
CA HIS A 63 11.03 13.72 -11.91
C HIS A 63 12.25 12.79 -12.10
N LEU A 64 12.54 11.92 -11.12
CA LEU A 64 13.64 10.94 -11.18
C LEU A 64 13.13 9.48 -11.16
N GLY A 65 11.86 9.28 -11.50
CA GLY A 65 11.11 8.03 -11.33
C GLY A 65 10.31 8.03 -10.03
N SER A 66 9.10 7.47 -10.07
CA SER A 66 8.08 7.71 -9.06
C SER A 66 8.48 7.20 -7.68
N GLY A 67 8.46 8.06 -6.66
CA GLY A 67 8.88 7.70 -5.30
C GLY A 67 10.39 7.52 -5.06
N ARG A 68 11.26 7.66 -6.07
CA ARG A 68 12.71 7.38 -5.94
C ARG A 68 13.41 8.32 -4.97
N LEU A 69 13.17 9.62 -5.07
CA LEU A 69 13.86 10.60 -4.22
C LEU A 69 13.40 10.48 -2.76
N MET A 70 12.10 10.30 -2.54
CA MET A 70 11.55 10.06 -1.20
C MET A 70 12.07 8.73 -0.61
N GLY A 71 12.10 7.64 -1.40
CA GLY A 71 12.69 6.36 -1.01
C GLY A 71 14.16 6.48 -0.62
N ASN A 72 14.97 7.22 -1.38
CA ASN A 72 16.36 7.50 -1.03
C ASN A 72 16.48 8.30 0.29
N ARG A 73 15.61 9.30 0.51
CA ARG A 73 15.61 10.04 1.77
C ARG A 73 15.23 9.17 2.97
N LEU A 74 14.28 8.25 2.82
CA LEU A 74 13.98 7.26 3.86
C LEU A 74 15.17 6.32 4.07
N ARG A 75 15.73 5.78 2.98
CA ARG A 75 16.82 4.80 3.02
C ARG A 75 18.13 5.34 3.59
N PHE A 76 18.45 6.60 3.35
CA PHE A 76 19.71 7.20 3.82
C PHE A 76 19.54 8.13 5.03
N GLY A 77 18.39 8.80 5.15
CA GLY A 77 18.13 9.74 6.24
C GLY A 77 17.39 9.13 7.43
N LEU A 78 16.54 8.12 7.21
CA LEU A 78 15.68 7.51 8.23
C LEU A 78 15.85 6.00 8.34
N ARG A 79 16.95 5.47 7.82
CA ARG A 79 17.20 4.03 7.70
C ARG A 79 16.96 3.29 9.01
N ASP A 80 17.64 3.76 10.05
CA ASP A 80 17.67 3.07 11.33
C ASP A 80 16.35 3.25 12.06
N GLN A 81 15.73 4.44 12.01
CA GLN A 81 14.39 4.66 12.57
C GLN A 81 13.33 3.76 11.93
N VAL A 82 13.32 3.59 10.60
CA VAL A 82 12.37 2.69 9.92
C VAL A 82 12.64 1.23 10.27
N ARG A 83 13.92 0.81 10.31
CA ARG A 83 14.28 -0.56 10.71
C ARG A 83 13.86 -0.85 12.14
N GLU A 84 14.12 0.06 13.07
CA GLU A 84 13.70 -0.06 14.46
C GLU A 84 12.18 -0.10 14.58
N PHE A 85 11.46 0.75 13.82
CA PHE A 85 10.00 0.75 13.80
C PHE A 85 9.42 -0.60 13.38
N VAL A 86 9.90 -1.16 12.26
CA VAL A 86 9.45 -2.47 11.76
C VAL A 86 9.86 -3.59 12.71
N LYS A 87 11.10 -3.58 13.23
CA LYS A 87 11.57 -4.59 14.19
C LYS A 87 10.86 -4.53 15.54
N ALA A 88 10.29 -3.38 15.90
CA ALA A 88 9.42 -3.23 17.06
C ALA A 88 8.01 -3.80 16.83
N GLY A 89 7.73 -4.42 15.68
CA GLY A 89 6.43 -5.03 15.38
C GLY A 89 5.35 -4.02 14.97
N LYS A 90 5.74 -2.80 14.58
CA LYS A 90 4.78 -1.72 14.28
C LYS A 90 4.35 -1.75 12.81
N PRO A 91 3.03 -1.72 12.51
CA PRO A 91 2.52 -1.79 11.14
C PRO A 91 2.94 -0.61 10.27
N VAL A 92 3.25 -0.90 9.01
CA VAL A 92 3.57 0.09 7.97
C VAL A 92 2.69 -0.14 6.73
N ILE A 93 2.11 0.92 6.17
CA ILE A 93 1.41 0.85 4.88
C ILE A 93 1.97 1.87 3.88
N GLY A 94 2.18 1.45 2.64
CA GLY A 94 2.48 2.31 1.50
C GLY A 94 1.40 2.23 0.44
N ILE A 95 0.79 3.37 0.08
CA ILE A 95 -0.31 3.43 -0.89
C ILE A 95 0.15 4.18 -2.15
N CYS A 96 -0.03 3.58 -3.33
CA CYS A 96 0.37 4.14 -4.63
C CYS A 96 1.82 4.64 -4.61
N ASN A 97 2.06 5.96 -4.53
CA ASN A 97 3.41 6.51 -4.37
C ASN A 97 4.14 6.00 -3.14
N GLY A 98 3.43 5.79 -2.03
CA GLY A 98 3.98 5.17 -0.84
C GLY A 98 4.47 3.75 -1.08
N PHE A 99 3.75 2.95 -1.86
CA PHE A 99 4.21 1.60 -2.21
C PHE A 99 5.51 1.67 -3.04
N GLN A 100 5.57 2.57 -4.02
CA GLN A 100 6.79 2.80 -4.81
C GLN A 100 7.97 3.20 -3.91
N VAL A 101 7.73 4.09 -2.94
CA VAL A 101 8.73 4.52 -1.96
C VAL A 101 9.24 3.33 -1.14
N LEU A 102 8.36 2.49 -0.61
CA LEU A 102 8.75 1.34 0.23
C LEU A 102 9.51 0.27 -0.58
N VAL A 103 9.13 0.04 -1.84
CA VAL A 103 9.85 -0.88 -2.74
C VAL A 103 11.22 -0.33 -3.09
N LYS A 104 11.33 0.95 -3.48
CA LYS A 104 12.63 1.58 -3.80
C LYS A 104 13.54 1.72 -2.59
N MET A 105 12.98 1.78 -1.38
CA MET A 105 13.74 1.70 -0.14
C MET A 105 14.33 0.29 0.09
N GLY A 106 13.74 -0.74 -0.52
CA GLY A 106 14.04 -2.14 -0.26
C GLY A 106 13.33 -2.71 0.96
N LEU A 107 12.29 -2.01 1.45
CA LEU A 107 11.47 -2.50 2.56
C LEU A 107 10.42 -3.52 2.08
N LEU A 108 9.98 -3.41 0.83
CA LEU A 108 9.03 -4.33 0.21
C LEU A 108 9.58 -4.93 -1.10
N PRO A 109 9.31 -6.21 -1.40
CA PRO A 109 8.78 -7.24 -0.48
C PRO A 109 9.71 -7.55 0.70
N GLY A 110 10.97 -7.11 0.65
CA GLY A 110 11.88 -7.15 1.80
C GLY A 110 12.30 -8.56 2.25
N ASP A 111 12.89 -8.63 3.44
CA ASP A 111 13.40 -9.84 4.09
C ASP A 111 13.22 -9.74 5.61
N SER A 112 13.35 -10.86 6.32
CA SER A 112 13.18 -10.94 7.77
C SER A 112 14.18 -10.09 8.57
N GLU A 113 15.33 -9.78 7.99
CA GLU A 113 16.38 -9.00 8.65
C GLU A 113 16.16 -7.48 8.52
N VAL A 114 15.19 -7.09 7.69
CA VAL A 114 14.93 -5.71 7.29
C VAL A 114 16.22 -5.09 6.73
N SER A 115 16.83 -5.77 5.75
CA SER A 115 18.13 -5.38 5.18
C SER A 115 18.07 -4.07 4.38
N LEU A 116 16.89 -3.76 3.84
CA LEU A 116 16.62 -2.64 2.91
C LEU A 116 17.34 -2.81 1.57
N THR A 117 17.36 -4.05 1.07
CA THR A 117 17.81 -4.42 -0.26
C THR A 117 16.65 -4.37 -1.23
N GLN A 118 16.78 -3.56 -2.28
CA GLN A 118 15.75 -3.46 -3.30
C GLN A 118 15.79 -4.70 -4.21
N THR A 119 14.72 -5.49 -4.18
CA THR A 119 14.54 -6.73 -4.95
C THR A 119 13.41 -6.65 -5.99
N ALA A 120 12.63 -5.57 -5.95
CA ALA A 120 11.56 -5.29 -6.89
C ALA A 120 11.55 -3.81 -7.29
N SER A 121 10.73 -3.45 -8.25
CA SER A 121 10.39 -2.07 -8.58
C SER A 121 8.96 -1.96 -9.07
N LEU A 122 8.44 -0.74 -9.00
CA LEU A 122 7.29 -0.31 -9.78
C LEU A 122 7.84 0.45 -10.99
N ALA A 123 7.40 0.06 -12.19
CA ALA A 123 7.82 0.60 -13.48
C ALA A 123 6.62 1.25 -14.20
N LEU A 124 6.90 1.89 -15.34
CA LEU A 124 5.86 2.44 -16.22
C LEU A 124 4.82 1.37 -16.58
N ASN A 125 3.55 1.78 -16.61
CA ASN A 125 2.48 0.95 -17.15
C ASN A 125 2.79 0.61 -18.61
N ASP A 126 2.42 -0.59 -19.07
CA ASP A 126 2.62 -0.96 -20.48
C ASP A 126 1.78 -0.10 -21.44
N SER A 127 0.69 0.52 -20.96
CA SER A 127 -0.10 1.49 -21.72
C SER A 127 0.66 2.78 -22.04
N GLY A 128 1.77 3.06 -21.35
CA GLY A 128 2.51 4.32 -21.44
C GLY A 128 1.72 5.53 -20.95
N GLN A 129 0.58 5.32 -20.29
CA GLN A 129 -0.36 6.36 -19.88
C GLN A 129 -0.65 6.32 -18.38
N TYR A 130 -1.14 7.44 -17.86
CA TYR A 130 -1.67 7.52 -16.51
C TYR A 130 -3.06 6.88 -16.46
N GLU A 131 -3.25 5.95 -15.52
CA GLU A 131 -4.50 5.22 -15.35
C GLU A 131 -5.28 5.74 -14.17
N ASN A 132 -6.50 6.23 -14.42
CA ASN A 132 -7.48 6.61 -13.41
C ASN A 132 -8.79 5.86 -13.64
N ARG A 133 -9.01 4.77 -12.89
CA ARG A 133 -10.19 3.89 -13.05
C ARG A 133 -10.47 3.10 -11.79
N TRP A 134 -11.54 2.31 -11.81
CA TRP A 134 -11.79 1.30 -10.80
C TRP A 134 -11.27 -0.05 -11.31
N ALA A 135 -10.63 -0.79 -10.42
CA ALA A 135 -10.18 -2.16 -10.66
C ALA A 135 -10.71 -3.07 -9.56
N THR A 136 -10.77 -4.37 -9.83
CA THR A 136 -11.14 -5.39 -8.85
C THR A 136 -9.90 -6.14 -8.43
N LEU A 137 -9.73 -6.29 -7.12
CA LEU A 137 -8.65 -7.05 -6.52
C LEU A 137 -9.20 -8.30 -5.85
N GLU A 138 -8.44 -9.38 -5.90
CA GLU A 138 -8.53 -10.48 -4.94
C GLU A 138 -7.32 -10.48 -4.02
N PHE A 139 -7.55 -10.87 -2.77
CA PHE A 139 -6.54 -10.97 -1.73
C PHE A 139 -6.31 -12.42 -1.36
N ASP A 140 -5.05 -12.78 -1.16
CA ASP A 140 -4.64 -14.12 -0.76
C ASP A 140 -5.06 -14.37 0.71
N PRO A 141 -5.99 -15.31 0.98
CA PRO A 141 -6.46 -15.60 2.34
C PRO A 141 -5.39 -16.26 3.22
N ASP A 142 -4.37 -16.86 2.61
CA ASP A 142 -3.28 -17.55 3.31
C ASP A 142 -2.07 -16.62 3.57
N SER A 143 -2.13 -15.37 3.11
CA SER A 143 -1.08 -14.38 3.34
C SER A 143 -0.93 -14.04 4.83
N PRO A 144 0.32 -13.85 5.34
CA PRO A 144 0.53 -13.37 6.70
C PRO A 144 0.11 -11.89 6.89
N CYS A 145 -0.20 -11.17 5.81
CA CYS A 145 -0.47 -9.74 5.83
C CYS A 145 -1.63 -9.38 6.77
N ILE A 146 -1.32 -8.65 7.84
CA ILE A 146 -2.32 -8.29 8.85
C ILE A 146 -3.38 -7.34 8.29
N TRP A 147 -3.01 -6.53 7.30
CA TRP A 147 -3.84 -5.48 6.70
C TRP A 147 -5.02 -6.05 5.94
N THR A 148 -4.89 -7.26 5.41
CA THR A 148 -5.85 -7.87 4.46
C THR A 148 -6.65 -9.02 5.07
N LYS A 149 -6.52 -9.23 6.39
CA LYS A 149 -7.27 -10.29 7.10
C LYS A 149 -8.77 -10.16 6.88
N GLY A 150 -9.40 -11.26 6.47
CA GLY A 150 -10.85 -11.33 6.24
C GLY A 150 -11.34 -10.61 4.99
N ILE A 151 -10.45 -10.10 4.13
CA ILE A 151 -10.79 -9.48 2.86
C ILE A 151 -10.56 -10.52 1.76
N THR A 152 -11.56 -10.77 0.91
CA THR A 152 -11.46 -11.73 -0.21
C THR A 152 -11.32 -11.01 -1.54
N ARG A 153 -12.28 -10.14 -1.86
CA ARG A 153 -12.33 -9.36 -3.09
C ARG A 153 -12.74 -7.93 -2.76
N MET A 154 -12.17 -6.94 -3.45
CA MET A 154 -12.48 -5.52 -3.25
C MET A 154 -12.44 -4.78 -4.58
N ARG A 155 -13.42 -3.90 -4.79
CA ARG A 155 -13.37 -2.94 -5.90
C ARG A 155 -12.73 -1.64 -5.41
N VAL A 156 -11.68 -1.16 -6.07
CA VAL A 156 -10.86 -0.06 -5.54
C VAL A 156 -10.34 0.85 -6.67
N PRO A 157 -10.23 2.17 -6.46
CA PRO A 157 -9.71 3.07 -7.47
C PRO A 157 -8.19 2.93 -7.64
N VAL A 158 -7.73 3.05 -8.89
CA VAL A 158 -6.32 3.13 -9.29
C VAL A 158 -6.04 4.49 -9.91
N ARG A 159 -4.87 5.07 -9.61
CA ARG A 159 -4.47 6.44 -9.98
C ARG A 159 -2.96 6.52 -10.18
N HIS A 160 -2.39 5.86 -11.21
CA HIS A 160 -0.93 5.77 -11.38
C HIS A 160 -0.46 5.73 -12.85
N GLY A 161 0.73 6.26 -13.11
CA GLY A 161 1.47 6.08 -14.38
C GLY A 161 2.62 5.06 -14.30
N GLU A 162 3.11 4.79 -13.08
CA GLU A 162 4.20 3.83 -12.79
C GLU A 162 3.73 2.79 -11.77
N GLY A 163 2.78 1.93 -12.15
CA GLY A 163 2.20 0.93 -11.25
C GLY A 163 2.63 -0.50 -11.53
N LYS A 164 3.49 -0.75 -12.53
CA LYS A 164 3.82 -2.11 -12.97
C LYS A 164 4.82 -2.77 -12.02
N PHE A 165 4.39 -3.75 -11.24
CA PHE A 165 5.27 -4.52 -10.37
C PHE A 165 6.16 -5.46 -11.19
N VAL A 166 7.47 -5.33 -11.00
CA VAL A 166 8.52 -6.10 -11.69
C VAL A 166 9.66 -6.44 -10.73
N THR A 167 10.46 -7.44 -11.08
CA THR A 167 11.71 -7.81 -10.40
C THR A 167 12.77 -8.13 -11.45
N ASP A 168 14.05 -8.00 -11.08
CA ASP A 168 15.18 -8.40 -11.91
C ASP A 168 15.49 -9.91 -11.79
N ASP A 169 14.98 -10.59 -10.77
CA ASP A 169 15.07 -12.05 -10.61
C ASP A 169 13.67 -12.70 -10.58
N PRO A 170 13.22 -13.30 -11.70
CA PRO A 170 11.92 -13.97 -11.77
C PRO A 170 11.71 -15.08 -10.74
N ASN A 171 12.78 -15.70 -10.21
CA ASN A 171 12.67 -16.74 -9.19
C ASN A 171 12.12 -16.19 -7.86
N LEU A 172 12.27 -14.89 -7.61
CA LEU A 172 11.71 -14.25 -6.43
C LEU A 172 10.18 -14.25 -6.43
N LEU A 173 9.55 -14.26 -7.60
CA LEU A 173 8.08 -14.33 -7.69
C LEU A 173 7.53 -15.63 -7.10
N ASP A 174 8.22 -16.75 -7.30
CA ASP A 174 7.83 -18.03 -6.74
C ASP A 174 8.08 -18.06 -5.22
N GLN A 175 9.24 -17.54 -4.78
CA GLN A 175 9.54 -17.42 -3.35
C GLN A 175 8.50 -16.57 -2.60
N TRP A 176 8.14 -15.41 -3.15
CA TRP A 176 7.12 -14.53 -2.55
C TRP A 176 5.71 -15.12 -2.61
N LYS A 177 5.42 -15.97 -3.61
CA LYS A 177 4.16 -16.70 -3.67
C LYS A 177 4.10 -17.75 -2.56
N GLU A 178 5.16 -18.54 -2.40
CA GLU A 178 5.26 -19.59 -1.38
C GLU A 178 5.23 -19.03 0.05
N SER A 179 5.80 -17.83 0.27
CA SER A 179 5.77 -17.15 1.56
C SER A 179 4.50 -16.32 1.82
N GLY A 180 3.55 -16.28 0.87
CA GLY A 180 2.32 -15.50 0.99
C GLY A 180 2.52 -13.98 0.89
N GLN A 181 3.68 -13.51 0.42
CA GLN A 181 4.00 -12.08 0.27
C GLN A 181 3.34 -11.44 -0.97
N LEU A 182 2.81 -12.23 -1.91
CA LEU A 182 2.01 -11.74 -3.04
C LEU A 182 0.55 -11.57 -2.62
N VAL A 183 0.26 -10.48 -1.91
CA VAL A 183 -0.98 -10.29 -1.14
C VAL A 183 -2.20 -10.02 -2.02
N ALA A 184 -2.09 -9.15 -3.02
CA ALA A 184 -3.22 -8.68 -3.79
C ALA A 184 -2.96 -8.78 -5.29
N ARG A 185 -3.95 -9.26 -6.05
CA ARG A 185 -3.87 -9.40 -7.51
C ARG A 185 -5.07 -8.75 -8.20
N TYR A 186 -4.84 -8.13 -9.36
CA TYR A 186 -5.91 -7.70 -10.25
C TYR A 186 -6.67 -8.93 -10.78
N VAL A 187 -8.00 -8.84 -10.81
CA VAL A 187 -8.89 -9.90 -11.32
C VAL A 187 -9.97 -9.33 -12.23
N ASP A 188 -10.56 -10.18 -13.05
CA ASP A 188 -11.77 -9.84 -13.79
C ASP A 188 -12.96 -9.77 -12.82
N PRO A 189 -13.69 -8.64 -12.70
CA PRO A 189 -14.87 -8.53 -11.83
C PRO A 189 -15.95 -9.59 -12.10
N GLU A 190 -16.08 -10.08 -13.33
CA GLU A 190 -17.13 -11.02 -13.73
C GLU A 190 -16.76 -12.49 -13.46
N SER A 191 -15.51 -12.75 -13.07
CA SER A 191 -15.03 -14.11 -12.78
C SER A 191 -15.56 -14.65 -11.45
N GLU A 192 -15.79 -15.96 -11.38
CA GLU A 192 -16.14 -16.64 -10.13
C GLU A 192 -14.93 -16.64 -9.17
N PHE A 193 -15.18 -16.33 -7.90
CA PHE A 193 -14.14 -16.38 -6.87
C PHE A 193 -13.84 -17.83 -6.46
N PRO A 194 -12.56 -18.23 -6.27
CA PRO A 194 -11.34 -17.45 -6.52
C PRO A 194 -10.91 -17.51 -7.99
N SER A 195 -10.42 -16.39 -8.50
CA SER A 195 -10.00 -16.26 -9.91
C SER A 195 -8.54 -15.84 -10.08
N ALA A 196 -7.94 -15.29 -9.03
CA ALA A 196 -6.58 -14.78 -9.05
C ALA A 196 -5.57 -15.86 -9.43
N ASN A 197 -4.76 -15.56 -10.44
CA ASN A 197 -3.74 -16.47 -10.94
C ASN A 197 -2.57 -15.67 -11.56
N ASP A 198 -1.56 -16.40 -12.02
CA ASP A 198 -0.31 -15.84 -12.53
C ASP A 198 -0.39 -15.43 -14.02
N GLU A 199 -1.46 -15.77 -14.73
CA GLU A 199 -1.69 -15.37 -16.13
C GLU A 199 -2.09 -13.90 -16.19
N VAL A 200 -1.24 -13.07 -16.82
CA VAL A 200 -1.44 -11.62 -16.86
C VAL A 200 -2.73 -11.28 -17.62
N LEU A 201 -3.61 -10.55 -16.95
CA LEU A 201 -4.88 -10.11 -17.51
C LEU A 201 -4.65 -9.06 -18.61
N PRO A 202 -5.52 -9.04 -19.63
CA PRO A 202 -5.46 -8.01 -20.65
C PRO A 202 -5.77 -6.63 -20.07
N TYR A 203 -5.24 -5.59 -20.71
CA TYR A 203 -5.75 -4.23 -20.52
C TYR A 203 -7.21 -4.15 -21.03
N PRO A 204 -8.15 -3.49 -20.33
CA PRO A 204 -7.98 -2.63 -19.17
C PRO A 204 -8.08 -3.29 -17.78
N LEU A 205 -8.33 -4.61 -17.71
CA LEU A 205 -8.57 -5.34 -16.45
C LEU A 205 -7.35 -5.29 -15.51
N SER A 206 -6.18 -5.60 -16.06
CA SER A 206 -4.92 -5.16 -15.44
C SER A 206 -4.61 -3.76 -15.98
N PRO A 207 -4.57 -2.71 -15.14
CA PRO A 207 -4.33 -1.34 -15.62
C PRO A 207 -2.86 -1.08 -15.97
N ASN A 208 -1.93 -1.85 -15.40
CA ASN A 208 -0.48 -1.61 -15.51
C ASN A 208 0.32 -2.80 -16.07
N GLN A 209 -0.32 -3.95 -16.32
CA GLN A 209 0.36 -5.18 -16.76
C GLN A 209 1.45 -5.63 -15.79
N SER A 210 1.22 -5.46 -14.48
CA SER A 210 2.08 -6.02 -13.43
C SER A 210 2.27 -7.52 -13.62
N TRP A 211 3.49 -7.99 -13.38
CA TRP A 211 3.79 -9.42 -13.47
C TRP A 211 2.91 -10.20 -12.50
N ARG A 212 2.34 -11.32 -12.97
CA ARG A 212 1.39 -12.17 -12.20
C ARG A 212 0.21 -11.39 -11.61
N ASN A 213 -0.21 -10.31 -12.28
CA ASN A 213 -1.27 -9.40 -11.84
C ASN A 213 -1.06 -8.78 -10.46
N ILE A 214 0.17 -8.73 -9.94
CA ILE A 214 0.45 -8.25 -8.58
C ILE A 214 0.06 -6.77 -8.45
N ALA A 215 -0.86 -6.48 -7.53
CA ALA A 215 -1.30 -5.13 -7.17
C ALA A 215 -0.72 -4.67 -5.83
N GLY A 216 -0.39 -5.62 -4.94
CA GLY A 216 0.16 -5.33 -3.62
C GLY A 216 0.91 -6.52 -3.01
N VAL A 217 1.86 -6.21 -2.14
CA VAL A 217 2.77 -7.17 -1.50
C VAL A 217 2.99 -6.81 -0.03
N CYS A 218 3.41 -7.77 0.78
CA CYS A 218 3.84 -7.54 2.15
C CYS A 218 5.27 -8.03 2.42
N ASP A 219 5.80 -7.65 3.58
CA ASP A 219 7.02 -8.26 4.10
C ASP A 219 6.76 -9.65 4.72
N PRO A 220 7.81 -10.43 5.04
CA PRO A 220 7.64 -11.76 5.62
C PRO A 220 6.86 -11.79 6.94
N SER A 221 6.85 -10.69 7.70
CA SER A 221 6.06 -10.60 8.95
C SER A 221 4.58 -10.27 8.71
N GLY A 222 4.23 -9.75 7.52
CA GLY A 222 2.90 -9.26 7.19
C GLY A 222 2.54 -7.91 7.82
N LEU A 223 3.48 -7.23 8.49
CA LEU A 223 3.27 -5.94 9.15
C LEU A 223 3.49 -4.75 8.21
N VAL A 224 4.36 -4.90 7.21
CA VAL A 224 4.59 -3.91 6.16
C VAL A 224 3.78 -4.33 4.94
N PHE A 225 2.92 -3.45 4.45
CA PHE A 225 2.08 -3.70 3.29
C PHE A 225 2.17 -2.56 2.28
N GLY A 226 2.26 -2.92 1.00
CA GLY A 226 2.26 -1.99 -0.11
C GLY A 226 1.15 -2.32 -1.09
N LEU A 227 0.40 -1.31 -1.54
CA LEU A 227 -0.70 -1.46 -2.48
C LEU A 227 -0.71 -0.33 -3.49
N MET A 228 -0.77 -0.66 -4.79
CA MET A 228 -0.87 0.37 -5.85
C MET A 228 -2.24 1.06 -5.90
N PRO A 229 -3.37 0.32 -5.83
CA PRO A 229 -4.70 0.92 -5.68
C PRO A 229 -4.87 1.71 -4.37
N HIS A 230 -5.89 2.57 -4.33
CA HIS A 230 -6.15 3.52 -3.24
C HIS A 230 -7.34 3.10 -2.35
N PRO A 231 -7.14 2.23 -1.35
CA PRO A 231 -8.23 1.80 -0.45
C PRO A 231 -8.75 2.95 0.41
N GLU A 232 -7.94 3.96 0.71
CA GLU A 232 -8.34 5.17 1.41
C GLU A 232 -9.36 6.00 0.62
N ALA A 233 -9.41 5.85 -0.71
CA ALA A 233 -10.42 6.48 -1.55
C ALA A 233 -11.68 5.60 -1.74
N ASN A 234 -11.71 4.40 -1.14
CA ASN A 234 -12.87 3.51 -1.06
C ASN A 234 -13.37 3.36 0.39
N HIS A 235 -13.36 4.46 1.16
CA HIS A 235 -13.82 4.45 2.56
C HIS A 235 -15.33 4.67 2.70
N SER A 236 -16.00 5.09 1.63
CA SER A 236 -17.44 5.29 1.61
C SER A 236 -18.01 4.87 0.27
N THR A 237 -19.14 4.16 0.31
CA THR A 237 -19.91 3.76 -0.88
C THR A 237 -20.29 4.96 -1.76
N TRP A 238 -20.46 6.15 -1.18
CA TRP A 238 -20.73 7.41 -1.91
C TRP A 238 -19.59 7.83 -2.85
N LEU A 239 -18.38 7.26 -2.68
CA LEU A 239 -17.23 7.53 -3.54
C LEU A 239 -17.13 6.56 -4.72
N GLY A 240 -17.93 5.48 -4.72
CA GLY A 240 -17.93 4.46 -5.76
C GLY A 240 -18.27 5.01 -7.14
N ALA A 241 -17.61 4.56 -8.22
CA ALA A 241 -17.91 5.07 -9.58
C ALA A 241 -19.36 4.88 -10.03
N THR A 242 -20.08 3.95 -9.42
CA THR A 242 -21.46 3.59 -9.76
C THR A 242 -22.43 3.82 -8.61
N TRP A 243 -22.04 4.56 -7.57
CA TRP A 243 -22.82 4.70 -6.33
C TRP A 243 -24.28 5.10 -6.58
N SER A 244 -24.55 6.00 -7.53
CA SER A 244 -25.92 6.46 -7.85
C SER A 244 -26.78 5.45 -8.60
N ARG A 245 -26.19 4.31 -9.00
CA ARG A 245 -26.83 3.21 -9.73
C ARG A 245 -26.84 1.91 -8.92
N GLU A 246 -26.26 1.92 -7.73
CA GLU A 246 -26.20 0.76 -6.85
C GLU A 246 -27.42 0.80 -5.93
N ASP A 247 -28.15 -0.33 -5.87
CA ASP A 247 -29.29 -0.48 -4.96
C ASP A 247 -28.78 -0.77 -3.54
N GLY A 248 -29.30 -0.05 -2.53
CA GLY A 248 -29.01 -0.34 -1.12
C GLY A 248 -28.81 0.90 -0.25
N GLU A 249 -28.58 0.66 1.04
CA GLU A 249 -28.18 1.71 1.97
C GLU A 249 -26.70 2.04 1.76
N HIS A 250 -26.40 3.29 1.44
CA HIS A 250 -25.04 3.77 1.34
C HIS A 250 -24.45 4.05 2.71
N GLY A 251 -23.20 3.63 2.91
CA GLY A 251 -22.44 3.93 4.11
C GLY A 251 -20.96 3.72 3.88
N GLU A 252 -20.38 2.90 4.74
CA GLU A 252 -18.96 2.59 4.75
C GLU A 252 -18.54 1.77 3.54
N GLY A 253 -17.42 2.14 2.93
CA GLY A 253 -16.82 1.42 1.79
C GLY A 253 -15.88 0.30 2.24
N GLU A 254 -15.66 -0.66 1.34
CA GLU A 254 -14.87 -1.87 1.60
C GLU A 254 -13.42 -1.57 2.01
N GLY A 255 -12.86 -0.43 1.56
CA GLY A 255 -11.50 0.00 1.87
C GLY A 255 -11.25 0.20 3.36
N MET A 256 -12.29 0.48 4.16
CA MET A 256 -12.16 0.67 5.61
C MET A 256 -11.66 -0.58 6.35
N ALA A 257 -11.89 -1.78 5.80
CA ALA A 257 -11.41 -3.03 6.41
C ALA A 257 -9.88 -3.03 6.60
N ILE A 258 -9.12 -2.50 5.63
CA ILE A 258 -7.66 -2.45 5.68
C ILE A 258 -7.16 -1.63 6.87
N PHE A 259 -7.73 -0.45 7.08
CA PHE A 259 -7.31 0.46 8.14
C PHE A 259 -7.74 -0.06 9.53
N ARG A 260 -8.93 -0.63 9.64
CA ARG A 260 -9.39 -1.28 10.88
C ARG A 260 -8.52 -2.45 11.29
N ASN A 261 -8.08 -3.25 10.33
CA ASN A 261 -7.21 -4.39 10.63
C ASN A 261 -5.92 -3.96 11.34
N ALA A 262 -5.27 -2.89 10.87
CA ALA A 262 -4.07 -2.36 11.53
C ALA A 262 -4.36 -1.71 12.89
N VAL A 263 -5.46 -0.95 13.01
CA VAL A 263 -5.86 -0.35 14.29
C VAL A 263 -6.18 -1.43 15.33
N ASN A 264 -6.94 -2.45 14.93
CA ASN A 264 -7.28 -3.60 15.78
C ASN A 264 -6.03 -4.38 16.18
N HIS A 265 -5.06 -4.55 15.27
CA HIS A 265 -3.79 -5.19 15.59
C HIS A 265 -3.05 -4.48 16.73
N ILE A 266 -2.96 -3.15 16.70
CA ILE A 266 -2.36 -2.37 17.79
C ILE A 266 -3.17 -2.47 19.07
N LEU A 267 -4.51 -2.45 19.00
CA LEU A 267 -5.36 -2.54 20.19
C LEU A 267 -5.35 -3.93 20.84
N SER A 268 -5.01 -4.97 20.09
CA SER A 268 -4.95 -6.36 20.56
C SER A 268 -3.60 -6.77 21.18
N ASN A 269 -2.56 -5.96 21.03
CA ASN A 269 -1.20 -6.20 21.53
C ASN A 269 -0.81 -5.16 22.58
#